data_AF-A0A1Y4FAG6-F1
#
_entry.id   AF-A0A1Y4FAG6-F1
#
_cell.length_a   1.000
_cell.length_b   1.000
_cell.length_c   1.000
_cell.angle_alpha   90.00
_cell.angle_beta   90.00
_cell.angle_gamma   90.00
#
_symmetry.space_group_name_H-M   'P 1'
#
loop_
_entity.id
_entity.type
_entity.pdbx_description
1 polymer ?
#
loop_
_entity_poly.entity_id
_entity_poly.type
_entity_poly.pdbx_seq_one_letter_code
_entity_poly.pdbx_strand_id
1 'polypeptide(L)'
;MRRIMYSILLLALITCVMAGCSVKVKEEEQEVSDYQIYYLNSSQDLLKGEYYTPKETSTEGIVTELMQQITNQENSEERVRLLPEGVKMNSQTLSKDMTILTIDFNKAYSQMETQREVLVRAGIVKTLLSVSQVTGIQFTIEGTPLKNSRGEDVGLMDGDTFVEQGQDLNSYQYVSLTLYFTNREGDTLIPEKRNVYYNSYLPLEKVVMEQLLEGPREEGNYETLPEDLNLLNVVTSNDTCYVNFDQSFVEEALAVQEQIPVYSIVNSLVDVCQVKQVQFLVNGEKDVVFRESMDLKQPYEKNTELVDQVKMEEIQEEEEESVQMEQEKKPQKVEATPAVTQKPSAAPQSGKKENESSAGTAEAEKKAAEAAEEAAEKKNR
;
A
#
# COMPACT_ATOMS: atom_id res chain seq x y z
N MET A 1 -18.95 48.42 59.34
CA MET A 1 -17.99 48.80 58.28
C MET A 1 -16.89 47.76 58.04
N ARG A 2 -16.25 47.16 59.05
CA ARG A 2 -15.20 46.14 58.83
C ARG A 2 -15.68 44.86 58.11
N ARG A 3 -16.92 44.38 58.30
CA ARG A 3 -17.43 43.16 57.61
C ARG A 3 -17.76 43.33 56.12
N ILE A 4 -18.19 44.53 55.71
CA ILE A 4 -18.50 44.86 54.30
C ILE A 4 -17.19 45.12 53.52
N MET A 5 -16.16 45.63 54.20
CA MET A 5 -14.85 45.88 53.62
C MET A 5 -14.11 44.58 53.25
N TYR A 6 -14.29 43.49 54.00
CA TYR A 6 -13.74 42.17 53.64
C TYR A 6 -14.50 41.50 52.49
N SER A 7 -15.80 41.74 52.34
CA SER A 7 -16.60 41.20 51.22
C SER A 7 -16.26 41.85 49.88
N ILE A 8 -15.88 43.14 49.87
CA ILE A 8 -15.44 43.85 48.66
C ILE A 8 -13.97 43.50 48.32
N LEU A 9 -13.12 43.27 49.32
CA LEU A 9 -11.74 42.83 49.10
C LEU A 9 -11.65 41.37 48.61
N LEU A 10 -12.63 40.52 48.94
CA LEU A 10 -12.71 39.14 48.45
C LEU A 10 -13.23 39.05 47.00
N LEU A 11 -14.03 40.04 46.56
CA LEU A 11 -14.57 40.10 45.20
C LEU A 11 -13.58 40.70 44.19
N ALA A 12 -12.66 41.57 44.64
CA ALA A 12 -11.61 42.15 43.81
C ALA A 12 -10.38 41.24 43.59
N LEU A 13 -10.25 40.15 44.36
CA LEU A 13 -9.18 39.15 44.19
C LEU A 13 -9.56 38.03 43.20
N ILE A 14 -10.81 37.98 42.73
CA ILE A 14 -11.31 36.93 41.83
C ILE A 14 -11.30 37.37 40.35
N THR A 15 -11.17 38.66 40.05
CA THR A 15 -11.18 39.17 38.67
C THR A 15 -9.81 39.32 38.00
N CYS A 16 -8.72 38.88 38.65
CA CYS A 16 -7.35 39.09 38.17
C CYS A 16 -6.62 37.81 37.71
N VAL A 17 -7.34 36.78 37.23
CA VAL A 17 -6.72 35.51 36.75
C VAL A 17 -7.15 35.11 35.33
N MET A 18 -7.68 36.03 34.52
CA MET A 18 -8.00 35.73 33.11
C MET A 18 -7.29 36.67 32.12
N ALA A 19 -5.97 36.78 32.27
CA ALA A 19 -5.07 37.25 31.21
C ALA A 19 -3.87 36.29 31.12
N GLY A 20 -4.16 35.01 30.92
CA GLY A 20 -3.16 34.03 30.48
C GLY A 20 -3.12 34.02 28.97
N CYS A 21 -2.19 34.76 28.37
CA CYS A 21 -1.76 34.50 27.00
C CYS A 21 -1.12 33.11 26.99
N SER A 22 -1.90 32.08 26.70
CA SER A 22 -1.35 30.78 26.33
C SER A 22 -0.88 30.91 24.88
N VAL A 23 0.45 30.94 24.71
CA VAL A 23 1.07 30.51 23.46
C VAL A 23 0.53 29.10 23.21
N LYS A 24 -0.39 29.00 22.25
CA LYS A 24 -0.83 27.71 21.73
C LYS A 24 0.37 27.11 21.02
N VAL A 25 1.10 26.26 21.72
CA VAL A 25 1.88 25.22 21.07
C VAL A 25 0.82 24.35 20.39
N LYS A 26 0.66 24.52 19.08
CA LYS A 26 -0.09 23.57 18.26
C LYS A 26 0.67 22.27 18.39
N GLU A 27 0.06 21.29 19.03
CA GLU A 27 0.45 19.90 18.84
C GLU A 27 0.21 19.62 17.35
N GLU A 28 1.30 19.47 16.59
CA GLU A 28 1.25 19.06 15.20
C GLU A 28 0.78 17.60 15.19
N GLU A 29 -0.50 17.40 14.88
CA GLU A 29 -0.98 16.13 14.35
C GLU A 29 -0.07 15.77 13.17
N GLN A 30 0.63 14.63 13.23
CA GLN A 30 1.34 14.12 12.06
C GLN A 30 0.26 13.76 11.02
N GLU A 31 -0.03 14.71 10.14
CA GLU A 31 -0.80 14.46 8.92
C GLU A 31 -0.07 13.37 8.14
N VAL A 32 -0.74 12.23 7.94
CA VAL A 32 -0.30 11.23 6.97
C VAL A 32 -0.26 11.94 5.63
N SER A 33 0.91 12.00 5.02
CA SER A 33 1.10 12.81 3.83
C SER A 33 0.38 12.21 2.63
N ASP A 34 -0.31 13.05 1.87
CA ASP A 34 -1.00 12.63 0.64
C ASP A 34 -0.03 12.33 -0.53
N TYR A 35 1.27 12.64 -0.39
CA TYR A 35 2.25 12.41 -1.44
C TYR A 35 2.88 11.01 -1.33
N GLN A 36 3.13 10.40 -2.48
CA GLN A 36 3.83 9.12 -2.59
C GLN A 36 4.99 9.22 -3.58
N ILE A 37 6.13 8.63 -3.21
CA ILE A 37 7.25 8.37 -4.13
C ILE A 37 7.18 6.92 -4.57
N TYR A 38 7.13 6.70 -5.87
CA TYR A 38 7.03 5.36 -6.44
C TYR A 38 8.39 4.75 -6.75
N TYR A 39 8.54 3.47 -6.45
CA TYR A 39 9.67 2.60 -6.80
C TYR A 39 9.15 1.43 -7.63
N LEU A 40 10.05 0.61 -8.19
CA LEU A 40 9.71 -0.72 -8.65
C LEU A 40 9.88 -1.74 -7.52
N ASN A 41 9.10 -2.82 -7.55
CA ASN A 41 9.32 -3.96 -6.67
C ASN A 41 10.61 -4.74 -7.07
N SER A 42 10.98 -5.73 -6.26
CA SER A 42 12.16 -6.59 -6.51
C SER A 42 12.09 -7.34 -7.85
N SER A 43 10.88 -7.73 -8.28
CA SER A 43 10.63 -8.38 -9.58
C SER A 43 10.67 -7.41 -10.78
N GLN A 44 10.67 -6.10 -10.54
CA GLN A 44 10.67 -5.02 -11.53
C GLN A 44 9.48 -5.02 -12.51
N ASP A 45 8.37 -5.63 -12.11
CA ASP A 45 7.14 -5.75 -12.89
C ASP A 45 6.00 -4.88 -12.33
N LEU A 46 6.14 -4.35 -11.11
CA LEU A 46 5.13 -3.54 -10.44
C LEU A 46 5.74 -2.29 -9.79
N LEU A 47 4.88 -1.28 -9.58
CA LEU A 47 5.22 -0.08 -8.83
C LEU A 47 4.82 -0.20 -7.35
N LYS A 48 5.72 0.19 -6.44
CA LYS A 48 5.49 0.28 -4.99
C LYS A 48 5.60 1.73 -4.55
N GLY A 49 4.49 2.31 -4.08
CA GLY A 49 4.44 3.69 -3.57
C GLY A 49 4.77 3.75 -2.08
N GLU A 50 5.54 4.75 -1.68
CA GLU A 50 5.83 5.04 -0.27
C GLU A 50 5.43 6.47 0.07
N TYR A 51 4.76 6.66 1.20
CA TYR A 51 4.38 7.98 1.67
C TYR A 51 5.61 8.86 1.90
N TYR A 52 5.52 10.09 1.44
CA TYR A 52 6.58 11.08 1.56
C TYR A 52 5.96 12.42 1.97
N THR A 53 6.57 13.12 2.91
CA THR A 53 6.14 14.46 3.30
C THR A 53 7.11 15.49 2.72
N PRO A 54 6.71 16.28 1.71
CA PRO A 54 7.52 17.37 1.21
C PRO A 54 7.83 18.39 2.31
N LYS A 55 9.05 18.90 2.30
CA LYS A 55 9.49 20.03 3.14
C LYS A 55 9.08 21.36 2.52
N GLU A 56 9.05 21.40 1.19
CA GLU A 56 8.57 22.54 0.43
C GLU A 56 7.05 22.68 0.53
N THR A 57 6.57 23.92 0.39
CA THR A 57 5.13 24.25 0.49
C THR A 57 4.58 24.90 -0.77
N SER A 58 5.47 25.44 -1.62
CA SER A 58 5.08 25.97 -2.93
C SER A 58 4.98 24.84 -3.95
N THR A 59 4.04 24.94 -4.91
CA THR A 59 3.87 23.95 -5.98
C THR A 59 5.19 23.65 -6.69
N GLU A 60 5.94 24.69 -7.09
CA GLU A 60 7.24 24.54 -7.76
C GLU A 60 8.29 23.88 -6.87
N GLY A 61 8.33 24.24 -5.58
CA GLY A 61 9.21 23.63 -4.59
C GLY A 61 8.91 22.15 -4.39
N ILE A 62 7.63 21.80 -4.19
CA ILE A 62 7.19 20.42 -4.02
C ILE A 62 7.53 19.58 -5.26
N VAL A 63 7.20 20.07 -6.46
CA VAL A 63 7.55 19.39 -7.72
C VAL A 63 9.06 19.14 -7.80
N THR A 64 9.87 20.14 -7.46
CA THR A 64 11.33 20.01 -7.47
C THR A 64 11.82 18.99 -6.46
N GLU A 65 11.26 19.00 -5.25
CA GLU A 65 11.61 18.06 -4.19
C GLU A 65 11.23 16.62 -4.56
N LEU A 66 10.02 16.38 -5.06
CA LEU A 66 9.58 15.05 -5.48
C LEU A 66 10.42 14.52 -6.65
N MET A 67 10.77 15.37 -7.61
CA MET A 67 11.70 14.98 -8.68
C MET A 67 13.10 14.67 -8.18
N GLN A 68 13.60 15.41 -7.19
CA GLN A 68 14.87 15.08 -6.54
C GLN A 68 14.80 13.70 -5.86
N GLN A 69 13.70 13.39 -5.17
CA GLN A 69 13.51 12.07 -4.57
C GLN A 69 13.54 10.97 -5.63
N ILE A 70 12.86 11.13 -6.76
CA ILE A 70 12.89 10.18 -7.88
C ILE A 70 14.32 10.00 -8.44
N THR A 71 15.03 11.09 -8.69
CA THR A 71 16.37 11.03 -9.32
C THR A 71 17.45 10.47 -8.40
N ASN A 72 17.26 10.57 -7.08
CA ASN A 72 18.23 10.11 -6.07
C ASN A 72 17.85 8.75 -5.44
N GLN A 73 16.88 8.03 -6.00
CA GLN A 73 16.46 6.73 -5.50
C GLN A 73 17.61 5.73 -5.48
N GLU A 74 17.73 5.04 -4.35
CA GLU A 74 18.64 3.91 -4.16
C GLU A 74 17.88 2.59 -4.22
N ASN A 75 18.59 1.52 -4.59
CA ASN A 75 18.04 0.17 -4.57
C ASN A 75 18.12 -0.41 -3.15
N SER A 76 17.18 -1.29 -2.82
CA SER A 76 17.17 -2.13 -1.62
C SER A 76 16.72 -3.55 -1.97
N GLU A 77 16.64 -4.45 -1.00
CA GLU A 77 16.19 -5.84 -1.22
C GLU A 77 14.75 -5.91 -1.77
N GLU A 78 13.89 -4.99 -1.34
CA GLU A 78 12.47 -4.98 -1.73
C GLU A 78 12.14 -3.95 -2.81
N ARG A 79 13.07 -3.05 -3.14
CA ARG A 79 12.81 -1.88 -4.00
C ARG A 79 13.91 -1.66 -5.01
N VAL A 80 13.51 -1.46 -6.24
CA VAL A 80 14.39 -1.05 -7.33
C VAL A 80 14.00 0.38 -7.73
N ARG A 81 14.98 1.26 -7.92
CA ARG A 81 14.74 2.63 -8.37
C ARG A 81 14.05 2.67 -9.73
N LEU A 82 13.26 3.73 -9.99
CA LEU A 82 12.58 3.94 -11.28
C LEU A 82 13.59 4.13 -12.41
N LEU A 83 14.44 5.16 -12.34
CA LEU A 83 15.36 5.50 -13.43
C LEU A 83 16.55 4.52 -13.45
N PRO A 84 16.74 3.70 -14.50
CA PRO A 84 17.88 2.78 -14.58
C PRO A 84 19.19 3.52 -14.83
N GLU A 85 20.32 2.81 -14.75
CA GLU A 85 21.64 3.42 -15.03
C GLU A 85 21.66 4.05 -16.42
N GLY A 86 22.20 5.27 -16.51
CA GLY A 86 22.36 5.99 -17.77
C GLY A 86 21.15 6.85 -18.17
N VAL A 87 19.96 6.61 -17.62
CA VAL A 87 18.79 7.50 -17.81
C VAL A 87 18.92 8.71 -16.91
N LYS A 88 18.89 9.90 -17.50
CA LYS A 88 19.07 11.17 -16.78
C LYS A 88 17.99 12.17 -17.18
N MET A 89 17.48 12.89 -16.19
CA MET A 89 16.71 14.10 -16.43
C MET A 89 17.67 15.24 -16.78
N ASN A 90 17.42 15.91 -17.89
CA ASN A 90 18.15 17.11 -18.32
C ASN A 90 17.55 18.37 -17.69
N SER A 91 16.22 18.46 -17.69
CA SER A 91 15.51 19.61 -17.12
C SER A 91 14.07 19.26 -16.75
N GLN A 92 13.49 20.08 -15.89
CA GLN A 92 12.06 20.13 -15.62
C GLN A 92 11.60 21.58 -15.80
N THR A 93 10.41 21.80 -16.34
CA THR A 93 9.86 23.15 -16.53
C THR A 93 8.36 23.13 -16.29
N LEU A 94 7.93 23.95 -15.34
CA LEU A 94 6.52 24.13 -15.01
C LEU A 94 5.94 25.29 -15.83
N SER A 95 4.71 25.13 -16.33
CA SER A 95 3.99 26.19 -17.05
C SER A 95 3.73 27.39 -16.14
N LYS A 96 3.44 28.55 -16.74
CA LYS A 96 3.17 29.80 -15.98
C LYS A 96 1.98 29.70 -15.03
N ASP A 97 0.99 28.88 -15.38
CA ASP A 97 -0.20 28.60 -14.57
C ASP A 97 -0.04 27.40 -13.62
N MET A 98 1.16 26.79 -13.61
CA MET A 98 1.55 25.67 -12.76
C MET A 98 0.82 24.35 -13.03
N THR A 99 0.10 24.25 -14.14
CA THR A 99 -0.74 23.08 -14.46
C THR A 99 -0.01 21.98 -15.23
N ILE A 100 0.97 22.35 -16.08
CA ILE A 100 1.67 21.41 -16.96
C ILE A 100 3.15 21.39 -16.57
N LEU A 101 3.66 20.21 -16.22
CA LEU A 101 5.08 19.95 -15.99
C LEU A 101 5.69 19.24 -17.19
N THR A 102 6.67 19.87 -17.83
CA THR A 102 7.48 19.22 -18.88
C THR A 102 8.77 18.70 -18.28
N ILE A 103 9.09 17.43 -18.52
CA ILE A 103 10.32 16.76 -18.05
C ILE A 103 11.11 16.30 -19.27
N ASP A 104 12.33 16.81 -19.41
CA ASP A 104 13.24 16.41 -20.48
C ASP A 104 14.22 15.37 -19.99
N PHE A 105 14.30 14.24 -20.69
CA PHE A 105 15.26 13.17 -20.45
C PHE A 105 16.31 13.10 -21.57
N ASN A 106 17.43 12.46 -21.26
CA ASN A 106 18.41 12.08 -22.27
C ASN A 106 17.93 10.90 -23.12
N LYS A 107 18.64 10.64 -24.23
CA LYS A 107 18.30 9.58 -25.19
C LYS A 107 18.21 8.16 -24.60
N ALA A 108 18.87 7.89 -23.48
CA ALA A 108 18.84 6.58 -22.83
C ALA A 108 17.42 6.17 -22.39
N TYR A 109 16.53 7.14 -22.11
CA TYR A 109 15.15 6.85 -21.74
C TYR A 109 14.43 6.04 -22.83
N SER A 110 14.56 6.44 -24.10
CA SER A 110 13.94 5.73 -25.24
C SER A 110 14.57 4.38 -25.58
N GLN A 111 15.65 4.00 -24.89
CA GLN A 111 16.35 2.73 -25.07
C GLN A 111 15.96 1.70 -24.00
N MET A 112 15.13 2.08 -23.04
CA MET A 112 14.58 1.15 -22.06
C MET A 112 13.75 0.06 -22.76
N GLU A 113 13.72 -1.11 -22.15
CA GLU A 113 12.75 -2.16 -22.50
C GLU A 113 11.33 -1.60 -22.32
N THR A 114 10.38 -2.05 -23.15
CA THR A 114 9.05 -1.43 -23.27
C THR A 114 8.27 -1.46 -21.96
N GLN A 115 8.24 -2.60 -21.27
CA GLN A 115 7.54 -2.74 -19.99
C GLN A 115 8.24 -1.89 -18.91
N ARG A 116 9.58 -1.88 -18.92
CA ARG A 116 10.36 -1.02 -18.03
C ARG A 116 10.06 0.45 -18.24
N GLU A 117 10.05 0.94 -19.48
CA GLU A 117 9.77 2.34 -19.82
C GLU A 117 8.37 2.76 -19.33
N VAL A 118 7.38 1.91 -19.58
CA VAL A 118 6.00 2.11 -19.15
C VAL A 118 5.91 2.32 -17.64
N LEU A 119 6.51 1.42 -16.85
CA LEU A 119 6.44 1.51 -15.39
C LEU A 119 7.19 2.74 -14.87
N VAL A 120 8.34 3.06 -15.47
CA VAL A 120 9.09 4.28 -15.13
C VAL A 120 8.26 5.53 -15.43
N ARG A 121 7.68 5.61 -16.62
CA ARG A 121 6.81 6.72 -17.02
C ARG A 121 5.69 6.93 -16.02
N ALA A 122 5.01 5.85 -15.68
CA ALA A 122 3.89 5.93 -14.78
C ALA A 122 4.28 6.24 -13.32
N GLY A 123 5.35 5.65 -12.79
CA GLY A 123 5.83 5.96 -11.43
C GLY A 123 6.15 7.43 -11.25
N ILE A 124 6.78 8.05 -12.26
CA ILE A 124 7.06 9.48 -12.27
C ILE A 124 5.77 10.30 -12.36
N VAL A 125 4.87 9.96 -13.30
CA VAL A 125 3.62 10.70 -13.47
C VAL A 125 2.74 10.61 -12.22
N LYS A 126 2.55 9.42 -11.63
CA LYS A 126 1.79 9.24 -10.39
C LYS A 126 2.37 10.04 -9.23
N THR A 127 3.70 10.03 -9.10
CA THR A 127 4.37 10.83 -8.07
C THR A 127 4.06 12.32 -8.24
N LEU A 128 4.09 12.85 -9.46
CA LEU A 128 3.98 14.30 -9.70
C LEU A 128 2.55 14.82 -9.79
N LEU A 129 1.59 13.99 -10.24
CA LEU A 129 0.17 14.32 -10.22
C LEU A 129 -0.43 14.32 -8.81
N SER A 130 0.29 13.83 -7.80
CA SER A 130 -0.10 14.02 -6.39
C SER A 130 -0.04 15.49 -5.96
N VAL A 131 0.70 16.34 -6.70
CA VAL A 131 0.67 17.78 -6.51
C VAL A 131 -0.60 18.34 -7.15
N SER A 132 -1.62 18.63 -6.33
CA SER A 132 -2.99 18.97 -6.76
C SER A 132 -3.13 20.05 -7.84
N GLN A 133 -2.17 20.97 -7.96
CA GLN A 133 -2.18 22.00 -9.01
C GLN A 133 -1.66 21.51 -10.37
N VAL A 134 -0.83 20.47 -10.37
CA VAL A 134 -0.28 19.86 -11.59
C VAL A 134 -1.30 18.87 -12.14
N THR A 135 -1.88 19.19 -13.28
CA THR A 135 -2.92 18.37 -13.91
C THR A 135 -2.42 17.62 -15.14
N GLY A 136 -1.20 17.90 -15.60
CA GLY A 136 -0.62 17.25 -16.75
C GLY A 136 0.91 17.22 -16.74
N ILE A 137 1.47 16.14 -17.25
CA ILE A 137 2.89 15.86 -17.33
C ILE A 137 3.25 15.57 -18.79
N GLN A 138 4.27 16.21 -19.33
CA GLN A 138 4.76 15.95 -20.68
C GLN A 138 6.22 15.49 -20.64
N PHE A 139 6.54 14.41 -21.34
CA PHE A 139 7.92 13.94 -21.47
C PHE A 139 8.51 14.35 -22.82
N THR A 140 9.75 14.82 -22.78
CA THR A 140 10.56 15.05 -23.97
C THR A 140 11.90 14.31 -23.85
N ILE A 141 12.47 13.95 -24.99
CA ILE A 141 13.77 13.32 -25.14
C ILE A 141 14.64 14.29 -25.94
N GLU A 142 15.61 14.91 -25.27
CA GLU A 142 16.50 15.94 -25.85
C GLU A 142 15.71 17.05 -26.60
N GLY A 143 14.63 17.52 -25.98
CA GLY A 143 13.75 18.58 -26.48
C GLY A 143 12.70 18.12 -27.51
N THR A 144 12.67 16.84 -27.88
CA THR A 144 11.68 16.28 -28.82
C THR A 144 10.58 15.52 -28.06
N PRO A 145 9.30 15.59 -28.44
CA PRO A 145 8.24 14.82 -27.78
C PRO A 145 8.55 13.32 -27.70
N LEU A 146 8.25 12.71 -26.54
CA LEU A 146 8.33 11.26 -26.37
C LEU A 146 7.39 10.56 -27.37
N LYS A 147 7.89 9.48 -27.99
CA LYS A 147 7.12 8.65 -28.91
C LYS A 147 6.87 7.25 -28.35
N ASN A 148 5.70 6.69 -28.64
CA ASN A 148 5.36 5.32 -28.30
C ASN A 148 5.97 4.31 -29.31
N SER A 149 5.74 3.02 -29.10
CA SER A 149 6.24 1.94 -29.97
C SER A 149 5.71 2.00 -31.41
N ARG A 150 4.62 2.73 -31.67
CA ARG A 150 4.05 2.99 -33.00
C ARG A 150 4.63 4.24 -33.67
N GLY A 151 5.52 4.97 -32.99
CA GLY A 151 6.11 6.22 -33.47
C GLY A 151 5.22 7.46 -33.32
N GLU A 152 4.08 7.30 -32.66
CA GLU A 152 3.14 8.39 -32.35
C GLU A 152 3.60 9.12 -31.08
N ASP A 153 3.33 10.41 -30.99
CA ASP A 153 3.66 11.18 -29.80
C ASP A 153 2.80 10.69 -28.63
N VAL A 154 3.42 10.44 -27.47
CA VAL A 154 2.71 10.06 -26.24
C VAL A 154 1.82 11.21 -25.75
N GLY A 155 2.26 12.46 -25.94
CA GLY A 155 1.48 13.65 -25.63
C GLY A 155 1.52 14.04 -24.15
N LEU A 156 0.52 14.82 -23.75
CA LEU A 156 0.30 15.22 -22.35
C LEU A 156 -0.29 14.03 -21.60
N MET A 157 0.26 13.73 -20.43
CA MET A 157 -0.18 12.66 -19.54
C MET A 157 -0.82 13.24 -18.29
N ASP A 158 -2.06 12.87 -18.02
CA ASP A 158 -2.83 13.24 -16.83
C ASP A 158 -3.25 11.97 -16.05
N GLY A 159 -4.15 12.14 -15.08
CA GLY A 159 -4.69 11.03 -14.30
C GLY A 159 -5.44 9.99 -15.15
N ASP A 160 -5.92 10.39 -16.32
CA ASP A 160 -6.75 9.57 -17.20
C ASP A 160 -5.95 8.94 -18.36
N THR A 161 -4.74 9.43 -18.62
CA THR A 161 -3.88 8.95 -19.72
C THR A 161 -3.44 7.49 -19.54
N PHE A 162 -3.45 7.02 -18.31
CA PHE A 162 -3.18 5.63 -17.95
C PHE A 162 -4.46 4.77 -18.03
N VAL A 163 -5.66 5.38 -18.00
CA VAL A 163 -6.96 4.73 -18.18
C VAL A 163 -7.18 4.29 -19.63
N GLU A 164 -6.86 5.13 -20.63
CA GLU A 164 -7.25 4.92 -22.04
C GLU A 164 -6.43 3.85 -22.79
N GLN A 165 -5.29 3.39 -22.25
CA GLN A 165 -4.45 2.32 -22.84
C GLN A 165 -4.46 1.01 -22.05
N GLY A 166 -5.43 0.82 -21.13
CA GLY A 166 -5.48 -0.38 -20.28
C GLY A 166 -4.33 -0.49 -19.29
N GLN A 167 -3.70 0.65 -18.95
CA GLN A 167 -2.54 0.71 -18.05
C GLN A 167 -2.81 1.62 -16.86
N ASP A 168 -3.97 1.48 -16.25
CA ASP A 168 -4.30 2.30 -15.10
C ASP A 168 -3.58 1.75 -13.87
N LEU A 169 -2.50 2.38 -13.43
CA LEU A 169 -1.78 1.93 -12.24
C LEU A 169 -2.49 2.28 -10.92
N ASN A 170 -3.61 3.00 -10.98
CA ASN A 170 -4.58 3.15 -9.87
C ASN A 170 -5.69 2.10 -9.90
N SER A 171 -5.80 1.31 -10.97
CA SER A 171 -6.68 0.14 -10.95
C SER A 171 -6.07 -1.02 -10.17
N TYR A 172 -4.75 -1.08 -10.00
CA TYR A 172 -4.14 -2.19 -9.29
C TYR A 172 -4.46 -2.13 -7.80
N GLN A 173 -5.44 -2.93 -7.40
CA GLN A 173 -5.84 -3.13 -6.01
C GLN A 173 -5.10 -4.33 -5.45
N TYR A 174 -4.70 -4.21 -4.19
CA TYR A 174 -4.23 -5.34 -3.41
C TYR A 174 -5.43 -6.08 -2.82
N VAL A 175 -5.50 -7.39 -3.03
CA VAL A 175 -6.52 -8.24 -2.45
C VAL A 175 -5.89 -9.52 -1.91
N SER A 176 -6.34 -9.92 -0.72
CA SER A 176 -6.04 -11.24 -0.16
C SER A 176 -7.14 -12.20 -0.61
N LEU A 177 -6.79 -13.15 -1.48
CA LEU A 177 -7.68 -14.18 -1.96
C LEU A 177 -7.63 -15.38 -1.02
N THR A 178 -8.79 -15.97 -0.69
CA THR A 178 -8.86 -17.31 -0.12
C THR A 178 -9.16 -18.30 -1.24
N LEU A 179 -8.15 -19.04 -1.67
CA LEU A 179 -8.27 -20.05 -2.73
C LEU A 179 -8.36 -21.44 -2.11
N TYR A 180 -9.15 -22.34 -2.70
CA TYR A 180 -9.34 -23.69 -2.14
C TYR A 180 -8.75 -24.73 -3.09
N PHE A 181 -7.66 -25.35 -2.67
CA PHE A 181 -7.01 -26.47 -3.36
C PHE A 181 -7.36 -27.78 -2.66
N THR A 182 -6.75 -28.90 -3.03
CA THR A 182 -7.02 -30.18 -2.36
C THR A 182 -5.81 -30.77 -1.66
N ASN A 183 -6.05 -31.68 -0.71
CA ASN A 183 -5.02 -32.49 -0.11
C ASN A 183 -4.51 -33.58 -1.09
N ARG A 184 -3.53 -34.36 -0.65
CA ARG A 184 -2.93 -35.42 -1.46
C ARG A 184 -3.92 -36.51 -1.85
N GLU A 185 -4.88 -36.78 -0.98
CA GLU A 185 -5.92 -37.79 -1.15
C GLU A 185 -7.01 -37.33 -2.13
N GLY A 186 -7.09 -36.03 -2.42
CA GLY A 186 -8.04 -35.46 -3.37
C GLY A 186 -9.47 -35.48 -2.85
N ASP A 187 -9.67 -35.37 -1.52
CA ASP A 187 -10.99 -35.51 -0.87
C ASP A 187 -11.36 -34.37 0.07
N THR A 188 -10.42 -33.48 0.36
CA THR A 188 -10.60 -32.35 1.27
C THR A 188 -10.12 -31.08 0.60
N LEU A 189 -10.81 -29.96 0.82
CA LEU A 189 -10.42 -28.63 0.36
C LEU A 189 -9.51 -27.97 1.40
N ILE A 190 -8.32 -27.60 0.99
CA ILE A 190 -7.35 -26.88 1.82
C ILE A 190 -7.35 -25.41 1.40
N PRO A 191 -7.68 -24.47 2.32
CA PRO A 191 -7.61 -23.06 2.03
C PRO A 191 -6.15 -22.58 1.93
N GLU A 192 -5.90 -21.71 0.98
CA GLU A 192 -4.62 -21.06 0.74
C GLU A 192 -4.84 -19.56 0.61
N LYS A 193 -4.08 -18.76 1.36
CA LYS A 193 -4.14 -17.30 1.25
C LYS A 193 -3.19 -16.82 0.17
N ARG A 194 -3.73 -16.09 -0.79
CA ARG A 194 -2.95 -15.55 -1.89
C ARG A 194 -3.15 -14.06 -2.03
N ASN A 195 -2.10 -13.34 -1.68
CA ASN A 195 -2.05 -11.90 -1.87
C ASN A 195 -1.69 -11.59 -3.32
N VAL A 196 -2.58 -10.92 -4.04
CA VAL A 196 -2.36 -10.52 -5.43
C VAL A 196 -2.66 -9.05 -5.63
N TYR A 197 -1.90 -8.43 -6.54
CA TYR A 197 -2.27 -7.14 -7.11
C TYR A 197 -3.04 -7.40 -8.39
N TYR A 198 -4.26 -6.88 -8.49
CA TYR A 198 -5.08 -7.05 -9.68
C TYR A 198 -5.63 -5.72 -10.17
N ASN A 199 -5.72 -5.57 -11.48
CA ASN A 199 -6.34 -4.42 -12.11
C ASN A 199 -7.86 -4.45 -11.84
N SER A 200 -8.40 -3.46 -11.14
CA SER A 200 -9.79 -3.35 -10.71
C SER A 200 -10.79 -3.08 -11.82
N TYR A 201 -10.33 -2.86 -13.06
CA TYR A 201 -11.19 -2.94 -14.24
C TYR A 201 -11.42 -4.38 -14.70
N LEU A 202 -10.58 -5.33 -14.28
CA LEU A 202 -10.87 -6.75 -14.42
C LEU A 202 -11.89 -7.14 -13.35
N PRO A 203 -12.95 -7.86 -13.71
CA PRO A 203 -13.86 -8.45 -12.73
C PRO A 203 -13.06 -9.34 -11.77
N LEU A 204 -13.27 -9.16 -10.46
CA LEU A 204 -12.53 -9.90 -9.42
C LEU A 204 -12.72 -11.42 -9.56
N GLU A 205 -13.90 -11.87 -9.98
CA GLU A 205 -14.20 -13.27 -10.29
C GLU A 205 -13.27 -13.87 -11.35
N LYS A 206 -12.83 -13.06 -12.33
CA LYS A 206 -11.88 -13.51 -13.35
C LYS A 206 -10.50 -13.74 -12.77
N VAL A 207 -10.07 -12.85 -11.88
CA VAL A 207 -8.78 -12.97 -11.17
C VAL A 207 -8.77 -14.21 -10.28
N VAL A 208 -9.85 -14.47 -9.54
CA VAL A 208 -9.98 -15.68 -8.71
C VAL A 208 -9.82 -16.93 -9.57
N MET A 209 -10.53 -17.00 -10.70
CA MET A 209 -10.44 -18.14 -11.60
C MET A 209 -9.05 -18.32 -12.21
N GLU A 210 -8.41 -17.25 -12.67
CA GLU A 210 -7.04 -17.30 -13.20
C GLU A 210 -6.05 -17.80 -12.13
N GLN A 211 -6.18 -17.34 -10.89
CA GLN A 211 -5.32 -17.80 -9.80
C GLN A 211 -5.60 -19.26 -9.37
N LEU A 212 -6.83 -19.75 -9.50
CA LEU A 212 -7.12 -21.18 -9.30
C LEU A 212 -6.50 -22.05 -10.40
N LEU A 213 -6.59 -21.62 -11.66
CA LEU A 213 -6.02 -22.32 -12.81
C LEU A 213 -4.48 -22.35 -12.80
N GLU A 214 -3.84 -21.34 -12.20
CA GLU A 214 -2.39 -21.36 -11.95
C GLU A 214 -1.95 -22.45 -10.95
N GLY A 215 -2.89 -23.00 -10.16
CA GLY A 215 -2.62 -24.05 -9.19
C GLY A 215 -2.17 -23.56 -7.79
N PRO A 216 -1.89 -24.50 -6.87
CA PRO A 216 -1.47 -24.21 -5.50
C PRO A 216 -0.03 -23.68 -5.42
N ARG A 217 0.29 -22.91 -4.38
CA ARG A 217 1.64 -22.40 -4.10
C ARG A 217 2.18 -22.85 -2.74
N GLU A 218 1.31 -23.29 -1.83
CA GLU A 218 1.72 -23.84 -0.54
C GLU A 218 2.06 -25.34 -0.63
N GLU A 219 3.09 -25.76 0.09
CA GLU A 219 3.45 -27.17 0.20
C GLU A 219 2.31 -27.96 0.87
N GLY A 220 1.95 -29.11 0.30
CA GLY A 220 0.86 -29.95 0.80
C GLY A 220 -0.48 -29.71 0.12
N ASN A 221 -0.61 -28.63 -0.66
CA ASN A 221 -1.76 -28.37 -1.53
C ASN A 221 -1.54 -28.96 -2.93
N TYR A 222 -2.60 -29.49 -3.53
CA TYR A 222 -2.61 -30.13 -4.84
C TYR A 222 -3.71 -29.52 -5.72
N GLU A 223 -3.49 -29.56 -7.03
CA GLU A 223 -4.39 -29.00 -8.04
C GLU A 223 -5.78 -29.63 -8.00
N THR A 224 -6.80 -28.80 -8.21
CA THR A 224 -8.21 -29.19 -8.28
C THR A 224 -8.77 -29.09 -9.70
N LEU A 225 -8.06 -28.41 -10.61
CA LEU A 225 -8.43 -28.15 -11.99
C LEU A 225 -7.28 -28.55 -12.92
N PRO A 226 -7.56 -29.10 -14.12
CA PRO A 226 -6.53 -29.35 -15.14
C PRO A 226 -5.85 -28.05 -15.60
N GLU A 227 -4.55 -28.12 -15.94
CA GLU A 227 -3.77 -26.97 -16.45
C GLU A 227 -4.30 -26.41 -17.78
N ASP A 228 -4.93 -27.25 -18.62
CA ASP A 228 -5.46 -26.93 -19.94
C ASP A 228 -6.95 -26.55 -19.94
N LEU A 229 -7.56 -26.43 -18.76
CA LEU A 229 -8.97 -26.08 -18.62
C LEU A 229 -9.26 -24.69 -19.18
N ASN A 230 -10.21 -24.60 -20.13
CA ASN A 230 -10.51 -23.37 -20.84
C ASN A 230 -11.76 -22.64 -20.29
N LEU A 231 -11.53 -21.52 -19.60
CA LEU A 231 -12.57 -20.60 -19.14
C LEU A 231 -13.03 -19.68 -20.27
N LEU A 232 -14.28 -19.82 -20.72
CA LEU A 232 -14.86 -18.98 -21.77
C LEU A 232 -15.28 -17.60 -21.24
N ASN A 233 -15.93 -17.56 -20.08
CA ASN A 233 -16.36 -16.32 -19.44
C ASN A 233 -16.67 -16.53 -17.96
N VAL A 234 -16.54 -15.47 -17.16
CA VAL A 234 -17.03 -15.43 -15.79
C VAL A 234 -17.63 -14.06 -15.49
N VAL A 235 -18.82 -14.03 -14.90
CA VAL A 235 -19.55 -12.78 -14.64
C VAL A 235 -20.47 -12.90 -13.44
N THR A 236 -20.50 -11.87 -12.60
CA THR A 236 -21.38 -11.81 -11.45
C THR A 236 -22.66 -11.01 -11.74
N SER A 237 -23.81 -11.54 -11.33
CA SER A 237 -25.10 -10.83 -11.39
C SER A 237 -26.04 -11.33 -10.29
N ASN A 238 -26.67 -10.40 -9.56
CA ASN A 238 -27.64 -10.69 -8.48
C ASN A 238 -27.13 -11.74 -7.47
N ASP A 239 -25.98 -11.47 -6.85
CA ASP A 239 -25.30 -12.35 -5.88
C ASP A 239 -24.97 -13.77 -6.41
N THR A 240 -25.00 -13.98 -7.72
CA THR A 240 -24.65 -15.25 -8.36
C THR A 240 -23.48 -15.03 -9.32
N CYS A 241 -22.40 -15.80 -9.16
CA CYS A 241 -21.31 -15.82 -10.13
C CYS A 241 -21.60 -16.89 -11.19
N TYR A 242 -21.58 -16.52 -12.47
CA TYR A 242 -21.79 -17.43 -13.59
C TYR A 242 -20.44 -17.76 -14.20
N VAL A 243 -20.03 -19.02 -14.16
CA VAL A 243 -18.75 -19.50 -14.68
C VAL A 243 -19.02 -20.37 -15.89
N ASN A 244 -18.56 -19.96 -17.06
CA ASN A 244 -18.77 -20.67 -18.32
C ASN A 244 -17.44 -21.22 -18.83
N PHE A 245 -17.36 -22.54 -18.96
CA PHE A 245 -16.23 -23.25 -19.55
C PHE A 245 -16.59 -23.77 -20.94
N ASP A 246 -15.59 -24.23 -21.69
CA ASP A 246 -15.86 -25.06 -22.85
C ASP A 246 -16.04 -26.53 -22.44
N GLN A 247 -16.07 -27.42 -23.44
CA GLN A 247 -16.31 -28.84 -23.21
C GLN A 247 -15.21 -29.52 -22.38
N SER A 248 -13.99 -28.95 -22.33
CA SER A 248 -12.86 -29.56 -21.64
C SER A 248 -13.13 -29.72 -20.14
N PHE A 249 -13.95 -28.85 -19.55
CA PHE A 249 -14.34 -28.96 -18.14
C PHE A 249 -14.96 -30.30 -17.76
N VAL A 250 -15.73 -30.94 -18.65
CA VAL A 250 -16.35 -32.24 -18.34
C VAL A 250 -15.57 -33.43 -18.90
N GLU A 251 -14.63 -33.20 -19.82
CA GLU A 251 -13.82 -34.24 -20.46
C GLU A 251 -12.49 -34.47 -19.75
N GLU A 252 -11.87 -33.41 -19.24
CA GLU A 252 -10.61 -33.44 -18.52
C GLU A 252 -10.86 -33.52 -17.02
N ALA A 253 -10.25 -34.51 -16.37
CA ALA A 253 -10.45 -34.74 -14.95
C ALA A 253 -9.16 -35.14 -14.26
N LEU A 254 -8.83 -34.42 -13.19
CA LEU A 254 -7.84 -34.86 -12.21
C LEU A 254 -8.42 -36.01 -11.36
N ALA A 255 -7.53 -36.87 -10.87
CA ALA A 255 -7.86 -38.03 -10.04
C ALA A 255 -8.17 -37.65 -8.59
N VAL A 256 -9.16 -36.77 -8.41
CA VAL A 256 -9.70 -36.28 -7.13
C VAL A 256 -11.18 -36.68 -7.02
N GLN A 257 -11.79 -36.59 -5.83
CA GLN A 257 -13.22 -36.84 -5.67
C GLN A 257 -14.06 -35.87 -6.53
N GLU A 258 -15.22 -36.33 -7.02
CA GLU A 258 -16.02 -35.59 -8.01
C GLU A 258 -16.42 -34.18 -7.57
N GLN A 259 -16.60 -33.98 -6.26
CA GLN A 259 -17.06 -32.73 -5.67
C GLN A 259 -15.95 -31.68 -5.56
N ILE A 260 -14.68 -32.10 -5.56
CA ILE A 260 -13.53 -31.24 -5.25
C ILE A 260 -13.32 -30.12 -6.29
N PRO A 261 -13.30 -30.39 -7.61
CA PRO A 261 -13.15 -29.33 -8.61
C PRO A 261 -14.28 -28.29 -8.54
N VAL A 262 -15.51 -28.75 -8.33
CA VAL A 262 -16.69 -27.88 -8.25
C VAL A 262 -16.61 -27.00 -7.01
N TYR A 263 -16.42 -27.57 -5.83
CA TYR A 263 -16.40 -26.79 -4.59
C TYR A 263 -15.12 -26.00 -4.37
N SER A 264 -14.01 -26.36 -5.02
CA SER A 264 -12.82 -25.50 -5.13
C SER A 264 -13.19 -24.15 -5.76
N ILE A 265 -13.86 -24.17 -6.92
CA ILE A 265 -14.33 -22.96 -7.60
C ILE A 265 -15.40 -22.24 -6.78
N VAL A 266 -16.41 -22.97 -6.29
CA VAL A 266 -17.54 -22.37 -5.55
C VAL A 266 -17.06 -21.66 -4.30
N ASN A 267 -16.27 -22.34 -3.46
CA ASN A 267 -15.85 -21.78 -2.19
C ASN A 267 -14.92 -20.57 -2.38
N SER A 268 -14.02 -20.60 -3.37
CA SER A 268 -13.15 -19.46 -3.69
C SER A 268 -13.91 -18.24 -4.18
N LEU A 269 -14.84 -18.43 -5.12
CA LEU A 269 -15.63 -17.30 -5.65
C LEU A 269 -16.59 -16.73 -4.60
N VAL A 270 -17.23 -17.58 -3.79
CA VAL A 270 -18.11 -17.11 -2.70
C VAL A 270 -17.34 -16.28 -1.68
N ASP A 271 -16.18 -16.77 -1.23
CA ASP A 271 -15.41 -16.07 -0.20
C ASP A 271 -14.79 -14.76 -0.68
N VAL A 272 -14.21 -14.76 -1.89
CA VAL A 272 -13.52 -13.58 -2.39
C VAL A 272 -14.47 -12.55 -2.98
N CYS A 273 -15.42 -12.98 -3.82
CA CYS A 273 -16.31 -12.09 -4.55
C CYS A 273 -17.56 -11.70 -3.74
N GLN A 274 -17.73 -12.25 -2.53
CA GLN A 274 -18.87 -11.99 -1.64
C GLN A 274 -20.23 -12.28 -2.32
N VAL A 275 -20.26 -13.28 -3.21
CA VAL A 275 -21.47 -13.80 -3.84
C VAL A 275 -22.08 -14.90 -2.98
N LYS A 276 -23.36 -15.21 -3.18
CA LYS A 276 -24.04 -16.28 -2.43
C LYS A 276 -23.83 -17.67 -3.03
N GLN A 277 -23.70 -17.74 -4.35
CA GLN A 277 -23.71 -18.98 -5.09
C GLN A 277 -23.02 -18.86 -6.45
N VAL A 278 -22.66 -19.99 -7.04
CA VAL A 278 -22.02 -20.10 -8.36
C VAL A 278 -22.85 -20.98 -9.28
N GLN A 279 -23.16 -20.50 -10.48
CA GLN A 279 -23.82 -21.23 -11.54
C GLN A 279 -22.80 -21.60 -12.62
N PHE A 280 -22.65 -22.89 -12.87
CA PHE A 280 -21.78 -23.39 -13.94
C PHE A 280 -22.50 -23.45 -15.27
N LEU A 281 -21.78 -23.19 -16.36
CA LEU A 281 -22.20 -23.40 -17.72
C LEU A 281 -21.07 -24.08 -18.51
N VAL A 282 -21.44 -24.90 -19.48
CA VAL A 282 -20.53 -25.50 -20.45
C VAL A 282 -21.02 -25.13 -21.84
N ASN A 283 -20.20 -24.40 -22.59
CA ASN A 283 -20.57 -23.81 -23.88
C ASN A 283 -21.86 -22.98 -23.81
N GLY A 284 -22.11 -22.32 -22.67
CA GLY A 284 -23.31 -21.52 -22.42
C GLY A 284 -24.56 -22.31 -22.02
N GLU A 285 -24.48 -23.65 -21.91
CA GLU A 285 -25.57 -24.49 -21.44
C GLU A 285 -25.36 -24.90 -19.97
N LYS A 286 -26.45 -24.98 -19.22
CA LYS A 286 -26.43 -25.41 -17.81
C LYS A 286 -26.94 -26.82 -17.58
N ASP A 287 -27.60 -27.42 -18.56
CA ASP A 287 -28.20 -28.76 -18.45
C ASP A 287 -27.14 -29.83 -18.70
N VAL A 288 -26.12 -29.83 -17.84
CA VAL A 288 -24.90 -30.64 -17.99
C VAL A 288 -24.63 -31.35 -16.68
N VAL A 289 -24.25 -32.62 -16.76
CA VAL A 289 -23.79 -33.39 -15.61
C VAL A 289 -22.25 -33.39 -15.63
N PHE A 290 -21.65 -32.88 -14.57
CA PHE A 290 -20.21 -32.98 -14.35
C PHE A 290 -19.89 -34.36 -13.79
N ARG A 291 -18.97 -35.06 -14.46
CA ARG A 291 -18.60 -36.46 -14.17
C ARG A 291 -19.83 -37.36 -14.19
N GLU A 292 -20.13 -38.05 -13.09
CA GLU A 292 -21.18 -39.07 -13.04
C GLU A 292 -22.50 -38.56 -12.45
N SER A 293 -22.44 -37.61 -11.51
CA SER A 293 -23.59 -37.33 -10.64
C SER A 293 -23.88 -35.85 -10.38
N MET A 294 -22.94 -34.95 -10.65
CA MET A 294 -23.08 -33.54 -10.27
C MET A 294 -23.87 -32.76 -11.34
N ASP A 295 -25.15 -32.50 -11.06
CA ASP A 295 -26.04 -31.73 -11.93
C ASP A 295 -25.75 -30.22 -11.87
N LEU A 296 -25.16 -29.68 -12.95
CA LEU A 296 -24.81 -28.27 -13.07
C LEU A 296 -26.01 -27.35 -13.35
N LYS A 297 -27.22 -27.88 -13.49
CA LYS A 297 -28.42 -27.09 -13.81
C LYS A 297 -28.80 -26.08 -12.72
N GLN A 298 -28.44 -26.39 -11.48
CA GLN A 298 -28.68 -25.54 -10.31
C GLN A 298 -27.39 -24.83 -9.91
N PRO A 299 -27.49 -23.63 -9.31
CA PRO A 299 -26.36 -22.99 -8.69
C PRO A 299 -25.93 -23.74 -7.41
N TYR A 300 -24.64 -23.65 -7.10
CA TYR A 300 -24.03 -24.24 -5.90
C TYR A 300 -23.66 -23.15 -4.90
N GLU A 301 -23.99 -23.38 -3.63
CA GLU A 301 -23.54 -22.57 -2.50
C GLU A 301 -22.26 -23.14 -1.89
N LYS A 302 -21.55 -22.32 -1.11
CA LYS A 302 -20.34 -22.75 -0.40
C LYS A 302 -20.59 -24.00 0.45
N ASN A 303 -19.70 -24.99 0.34
CA ASN A 303 -19.74 -26.18 1.18
C ASN A 303 -18.54 -26.17 2.15
N THR A 304 -18.82 -25.87 3.41
CA THR A 304 -17.81 -25.84 4.48
C THR A 304 -17.45 -27.23 4.99
N GLU A 305 -18.29 -28.25 4.79
CA GLU A 305 -18.04 -29.61 5.29
C GLU A 305 -16.85 -30.28 4.58
N LEU A 306 -16.54 -29.83 3.36
CA LEU A 306 -15.39 -30.29 2.59
C LEU A 306 -14.09 -29.57 2.94
N VAL A 307 -14.14 -28.50 3.75
CA VAL A 307 -12.97 -27.67 4.05
C VAL A 307 -12.24 -28.18 5.28
N ASP A 308 -10.91 -28.24 5.22
CA ASP A 308 -10.08 -28.47 6.40
C ASP A 308 -10.25 -27.32 7.39
N GLN A 309 -10.92 -27.63 8.51
CA GLN A 309 -11.27 -26.64 9.53
C GLN A 309 -10.04 -26.17 10.30
N VAL A 310 -9.04 -27.02 10.50
CA VAL A 310 -7.84 -26.67 11.28
C VAL A 310 -7.04 -25.63 10.52
N LYS A 311 -6.78 -25.87 9.23
CA LYS A 311 -6.06 -24.90 8.38
C LYS A 311 -6.84 -23.60 8.22
N MET A 312 -8.18 -23.67 8.18
CA MET A 312 -9.03 -22.47 8.13
C MET A 312 -8.96 -21.65 9.42
N GLU A 313 -8.98 -22.30 10.59
CA GLU A 313 -8.84 -21.65 11.90
C GLU A 313 -7.45 -21.00 12.04
N GLU A 314 -6.37 -21.70 11.64
CA GLU A 314 -5.00 -21.16 11.64
C GLU A 314 -4.92 -19.85 10.83
N ILE A 315 -5.50 -19.84 9.62
CA ILE A 315 -5.53 -18.64 8.75
C ILE A 315 -6.30 -17.49 9.41
N GLN A 316 -7.41 -17.78 10.10
CA GLN A 316 -8.21 -16.75 10.77
C GLN A 316 -7.50 -16.18 11.99
N GLU A 317 -6.82 -17.02 12.79
CA GLU A 317 -6.02 -16.58 13.93
C GLU A 317 -4.86 -15.66 13.48
N GLU A 318 -4.16 -16.01 12.39
CA GLU A 318 -3.11 -15.17 11.80
C GLU A 318 -3.66 -13.80 11.33
N GLU A 319 -4.86 -13.78 10.73
CA GLU A 319 -5.52 -12.54 10.33
C GLU A 319 -5.88 -11.67 11.56
N GLU A 320 -6.44 -12.26 12.62
CA GLU A 320 -6.78 -11.55 13.84
C GLU A 320 -5.54 -10.98 14.55
N GLU A 321 -4.45 -11.75 14.63
CA GLU A 321 -3.18 -11.28 15.21
C GLU A 321 -2.57 -10.14 14.38
N SER A 322 -2.62 -10.24 13.04
CA SER A 322 -2.10 -9.18 12.16
C SER A 322 -2.86 -7.86 12.33
N VAL A 323 -4.18 -7.93 12.46
CA VAL A 323 -5.05 -6.77 12.70
C VAL A 323 -4.80 -6.18 14.09
N GLN A 324 -4.60 -7.01 15.11
CA GLN A 324 -4.29 -6.55 16.47
C GLN A 324 -2.93 -5.87 16.54
N MET A 325 -1.88 -6.43 15.92
CA MET A 325 -0.56 -5.80 15.87
C MET A 325 -0.57 -4.44 15.14
N GLU A 326 -1.40 -4.28 14.10
CA GLU A 326 -1.56 -3.02 13.39
C GLU A 326 -2.35 -1.98 14.22
N GLN A 327 -3.28 -2.42 15.06
CA GLN A 327 -3.99 -1.57 16.01
C GLN A 327 -3.14 -1.16 17.22
N GLU A 328 -2.28 -2.03 17.74
CA GLU A 328 -1.37 -1.74 18.85
C GLU A 328 -0.20 -0.81 18.46
N LYS A 329 0.17 -0.77 17.18
CA LYS A 329 1.12 0.21 16.64
C LYS A 329 0.55 1.63 16.53
N LYS A 330 -0.75 1.85 16.75
CA LYS A 330 -1.31 3.20 16.90
C LYS A 330 -0.94 3.76 18.28
N PRO A 331 -0.41 4.98 18.40
CA PRO A 331 0.04 5.51 19.69
C PRO A 331 -1.10 5.54 20.71
N GLN A 332 -0.90 4.88 21.86
CA GLN A 332 -1.78 5.00 23.02
C GLN A 332 -1.85 6.47 23.44
N LYS A 333 -3.06 7.03 23.38
CA LYS A 333 -3.37 8.35 23.92
C LYS A 333 -3.03 8.32 25.42
N VAL A 334 -1.96 9.01 25.81
CA VAL A 334 -1.56 9.16 27.22
C VAL A 334 -2.73 9.77 27.98
N GLU A 335 -3.40 8.97 28.81
CA GLU A 335 -4.39 9.46 29.74
C GLU A 335 -3.70 10.43 30.70
N ALA A 336 -4.05 11.72 30.59
CA ALA A 336 -3.64 12.72 31.56
C ALA A 336 -4.19 12.32 32.94
N THR A 337 -3.28 11.90 33.82
CA THR A 337 -3.57 11.71 35.25
C THR A 337 -4.11 13.03 35.81
N PRO A 338 -5.23 13.04 36.56
CA PRO A 338 -5.80 14.29 37.04
C PRO A 338 -4.88 14.91 38.09
N ALA A 339 -4.35 16.10 37.79
CA ALA A 339 -3.57 16.90 38.71
C ALA A 339 -4.45 17.30 39.92
N VAL A 340 -4.11 16.74 41.09
CA VAL A 340 -4.68 17.13 42.38
C VAL A 340 -4.20 18.54 42.73
N THR A 341 -5.15 19.47 42.74
CA THR A 341 -4.97 20.86 43.16
C THR A 341 -4.64 20.91 44.66
N GLN A 342 -3.41 21.30 45.02
CA GLN A 342 -3.11 21.78 46.37
C GLN A 342 -2.86 23.29 46.38
N LYS A 343 -3.62 23.93 47.26
CA LYS A 343 -3.76 25.37 47.51
C LYS A 343 -2.56 25.92 48.30
N PRO A 344 -2.13 27.18 48.09
CA PRO A 344 -0.97 27.74 48.78
C PRO A 344 -1.34 28.40 50.13
N SER A 345 -0.44 28.29 51.12
CA SER A 345 0.02 29.38 52.01
C SER A 345 0.54 28.84 53.36
N ALA A 346 1.82 29.09 53.67
CA ALA A 346 2.26 29.99 54.77
C ALA A 346 3.73 29.72 55.13
N ALA A 347 4.54 30.79 55.15
CA ALA A 347 5.83 30.82 55.84
C ALA A 347 5.60 30.78 57.38
N PRO A 348 6.56 30.38 58.23
CA PRO A 348 7.71 31.27 58.52
C PRO A 348 9.07 30.61 58.87
N GLN A 349 10.11 31.40 58.59
CA GLN A 349 11.35 31.64 59.34
C GLN A 349 12.34 30.53 59.74
N SER A 350 13.61 30.93 59.53
CA SER A 350 14.82 30.68 60.31
C SER A 350 15.71 29.50 59.91
N GLY A 351 17.02 29.76 59.84
CA GLY A 351 18.04 28.72 59.91
C GLY A 351 19.22 28.92 58.97
N LYS A 352 20.29 29.52 59.49
CA LYS A 352 21.66 29.53 58.94
C LYS A 352 22.15 28.13 58.53
N LYS A 353 22.99 28.06 57.48
CA LYS A 353 24.41 27.62 57.46
C LYS A 353 24.80 27.26 56.02
N GLU A 354 25.86 27.87 55.46
CA GLU A 354 27.20 27.25 55.25
C GLU A 354 27.05 25.93 54.46
N ASN A 355 27.58 25.77 53.25
CA ASN A 355 29.01 25.68 52.95
C ASN A 355 29.23 25.54 51.42
N GLU A 356 30.41 25.95 50.94
CA GLU A 356 31.32 25.34 49.93
C GLU A 356 30.74 24.35 48.88
N SER A 357 31.23 24.17 47.64
CA SER A 357 32.39 24.60 46.85
C SER A 357 32.43 23.65 45.63
N SER A 358 33.10 24.08 44.55
CA SER A 358 33.65 23.30 43.42
C SER A 358 32.65 22.74 42.38
N ALA A 359 32.73 23.07 41.09
CA ALA A 359 33.83 22.99 40.10
C ALA A 359 34.05 21.58 39.52
N GLY A 360 34.06 21.50 38.19
CA GLY A 360 34.36 20.31 37.38
C GLY A 360 33.09 19.73 36.75
N THR A 361 32.85 19.86 35.45
CA THR A 361 33.65 19.16 34.44
C THR A 361 33.38 19.75 33.05
N ALA A 362 34.30 20.58 32.58
CA ALA A 362 34.50 20.87 31.17
C ALA A 362 35.81 20.21 30.76
N GLU A 363 35.80 18.87 30.74
CA GLU A 363 36.95 18.06 30.34
C GLU A 363 36.46 16.67 29.89
N ALA A 364 35.72 16.64 28.78
CA ALA A 364 35.38 15.38 28.09
C ALA A 364 35.34 15.52 26.55
N GLU A 365 35.26 16.72 25.98
CA GLU A 365 35.14 16.89 24.52
C GLU A 365 36.42 17.28 23.78
N LYS A 366 37.59 17.28 24.45
CA LYS A 366 38.88 17.63 23.82
C LYS A 366 39.85 16.47 23.62
N LYS A 367 39.39 15.21 23.71
CA LYS A 367 40.24 14.01 23.48
C LYS A 367 39.75 13.03 22.41
N ALA A 368 38.70 13.35 21.67
CA ALA A 368 38.26 12.53 20.53
C ALA A 368 38.72 13.09 19.16
N ALA A 369 39.24 14.32 19.10
CA ALA A 369 39.60 14.99 17.84
C ALA A 369 41.06 14.77 17.39
N GLU A 370 41.97 14.26 18.24
CA GLU A 370 43.37 14.00 17.87
C GLU A 370 43.67 12.53 17.52
N ALA A 371 42.67 11.63 17.55
CA ALA A 371 42.85 10.21 17.21
C ALA A 371 42.40 9.85 15.78
N ALA A 372 41.76 10.76 15.04
CA ALA A 372 41.29 10.51 13.67
C ALA A 372 42.27 10.99 12.58
N GLU A 373 43.16 11.93 12.90
CA GLU A 373 44.10 12.50 11.92
C GLU A 373 45.36 11.62 11.73
N GLU A 374 45.76 10.82 12.74
CA GLU A 374 46.92 9.91 12.64
C GLU A 374 46.60 8.57 11.93
N ALA A 375 45.33 8.27 11.67
CA ALA A 375 44.91 7.07 10.92
C ALA A 375 44.82 7.30 9.40
N ALA A 376 44.77 8.56 8.95
CA ALA A 376 44.65 8.91 7.53
C ALA A 376 46.00 8.97 6.79
N GLU A 377 47.14 9.21 7.48
CA GLU A 377 48.46 9.26 6.84
C GLU A 377 49.16 7.89 6.68
N LYS A 378 48.63 6.81 7.27
CA LYS A 378 49.23 5.45 7.14
C LYS A 378 48.64 4.57 6.04
N LYS A 379 47.69 5.06 5.24
CA LYS A 379 47.09 4.29 4.12
C LYS A 379 47.46 4.78 2.72
N ASN A 380 48.34 5.76 2.60
CA ASN A 380 48.79 6.31 1.31
C ASN A 380 50.32 6.23 1.11
N ARG A 381 50.96 5.18 1.65
CA ARG A 381 52.34 4.81 1.33
C ARG A 381 52.46 3.35 0.93
#